data_AF-A0A8J7ZB33-F1
#
_entry.id   AF-A0A8J7ZB33-F1
#
_cell.length_a   1.000
_cell.length_b   1.000
_cell.length_c   1.000
_cell.angle_alpha   90.00
_cell.angle_beta   90.00
_cell.angle_gamma   90.00
#
_symmetry.space_group_name_H-M   'P 1'
#
loop_
_entity.id
_entity.type
_entity.pdbx_description
1 polymer ?
#
loop_
_entity_poly.entity_id
_entity_poly.type
_entity_poly.pdbx_seq_one_letter_code
_entity_poly.pdbx_strand_id
1 'polypeptide(L)'
;MKPTNLCLVQMGASGLEVIDTYPNTLPNEVLRELAYKSMPLTAKPGDFASATMNEYSLSSYIFEVPQQDKRNNIASLVAVYSTMEYNPTEVKKAFTVIVEELNKKDLLKMEVIKSILPNLQTGLSNRYFTMNISSQARISFDFRSDDEKDVKTLDKRAENVSDDLWR
;
A
#
# COMPACT_ATOMS: atom_id res chain seq x y z
N MET A 1 -7.09 0.78 14.04
CA MET A 1 -5.81 0.67 14.75
C MET A 1 -4.69 1.29 13.94
N LYS A 2 -3.57 1.68 14.58
CA LYS A 2 -2.44 2.36 13.93
C LYS A 2 -1.43 1.33 13.41
N PRO A 3 -0.99 1.38 12.13
CA PRO A 3 0.11 0.54 11.67
C PRO A 3 1.39 0.92 12.41
N THR A 4 2.17 -0.07 12.83
CA THR A 4 3.49 0.17 13.41
C THR A 4 4.48 0.65 12.35
N ASN A 5 4.33 0.16 11.11
CA ASN A 5 5.21 0.51 10.00
C ASN A 5 4.47 0.48 8.65
N LEU A 6 4.99 1.24 7.71
CA LEU A 6 4.73 1.12 6.28
C LEU A 6 6.00 0.75 5.54
N CYS A 7 5.91 -0.18 4.59
CA CYS A 7 7.03 -0.60 3.75
C CYS A 7 6.66 -0.41 2.28
N LEU A 8 7.66 -0.05 1.48
CA LEU A 8 7.56 -0.01 0.03
C LEU A 8 8.50 -1.06 -0.53
N VAL A 9 7.96 -2.01 -1.30
CA VAL A 9 8.71 -3.12 -1.92
C VAL A 9 8.56 -3.04 -3.43
N GLN A 10 9.59 -3.39 -4.19
CA GLN A 10 9.56 -3.39 -5.65
C GLN A 10 10.24 -4.65 -6.21
N MET A 11 9.80 -5.10 -7.40
CA MET A 11 10.64 -5.94 -8.25
C MET A 11 11.66 -5.07 -8.98
N GLY A 12 12.91 -5.12 -8.52
CA GLY A 12 14.07 -4.50 -9.15
C GLY A 12 14.76 -5.43 -10.15
N ALA A 13 15.88 -4.97 -10.71
CA ALA A 13 16.69 -5.76 -11.64
C ALA A 13 17.32 -7.00 -10.98
N SER A 14 17.52 -6.98 -9.67
CA SER A 14 18.13 -8.07 -8.89
C SER A 14 17.10 -8.97 -8.19
N GLY A 15 15.80 -8.73 -8.41
CA GLY A 15 14.71 -9.44 -7.73
C GLY A 15 13.89 -8.55 -6.81
N LEU A 16 13.32 -9.12 -5.76
CA LEU A 16 12.48 -8.41 -4.79
C LEU A 16 13.35 -7.59 -3.83
N GLU A 17 13.05 -6.30 -3.71
CA GLU A 17 13.84 -5.35 -2.94
C GLU A 17 12.93 -4.49 -2.04
N VAL A 18 13.30 -4.37 -0.76
CA VAL A 18 12.68 -3.37 0.14
C VAL A 18 13.29 -2.02 -0.17
N ILE A 19 12.45 -1.08 -0.60
CA ILE A 19 12.86 0.24 -1.06
C ILE A 19 12.91 1.24 0.08
N ASP A 20 11.96 1.14 1.01
CA ASP A 20 11.89 1.99 2.20
C ASP A 20 10.98 1.41 3.28
N THR A 21 11.21 1.85 4.52
CA THR A 21 10.37 1.53 5.68
C THR A 21 10.20 2.74 6.58
N TYR A 22 8.96 3.01 6.99
CA TYR A 22 8.66 4.12 7.88
C TYR A 22 7.68 3.75 9.01
N PRO A 23 8.02 4.03 10.29
CA PRO A 23 9.38 4.32 10.77
C PRO A 23 10.31 3.12 10.49
N ASN A 24 11.62 3.27 10.64
CA ASN A 24 12.55 2.15 10.45
C ASN A 24 12.74 1.41 11.79
N THR A 25 11.73 0.64 12.22
CA THR A 25 11.68 0.03 13.57
C THR A 25 11.40 -1.47 13.57
N LEU A 26 11.35 -2.11 12.41
CA LEU A 26 11.12 -3.56 12.33
C LEU A 26 12.44 -4.33 12.44
N PRO A 27 12.44 -5.52 13.08
CA PRO A 27 13.59 -6.42 13.04
C PRO A 27 13.99 -6.79 11.60
N ASN A 28 15.30 -6.96 11.36
CA ASN A 28 15.81 -7.31 10.03
C ASN A 28 15.24 -8.62 9.47
N GLU A 29 14.93 -9.59 10.33
CA GLU A 29 14.27 -10.84 9.95
C GLU A 29 12.86 -10.59 9.38
N VAL A 30 12.09 -9.70 10.02
CA VAL A 30 10.77 -9.28 9.56
C VAL A 30 10.87 -8.55 8.22
N LEU A 31 11.86 -7.66 8.07
CA LEU A 31 12.09 -6.92 6.82
C LEU A 31 12.40 -7.84 5.63
N ARG A 32 13.23 -8.87 5.85
CA ARG A 32 13.56 -9.85 4.79
C ARG A 32 12.34 -10.63 4.37
N GLU A 33 11.58 -11.13 5.33
CA GLU A 33 10.35 -11.87 5.06
C GLU A 33 9.28 -11.02 4.37
N LEU A 34 9.16 -9.74 4.74
CA LEU A 34 8.28 -8.80 4.05
C LEU A 34 8.63 -8.72 2.57
N ALA A 35 9.91 -8.61 2.21
CA ALA A 35 10.33 -8.58 0.81
C ALA A 35 9.85 -9.80 0.02
N TYR A 36 9.89 -10.99 0.62
CA TYR A 36 9.47 -12.24 -0.01
C TYR A 36 7.94 -12.41 -0.07
N LYS A 37 7.23 -11.99 0.98
CA LYS A 37 5.78 -12.23 1.12
C LYS A 37 4.91 -11.12 0.56
N SER A 38 5.39 -9.89 0.50
CA SER A 38 4.59 -8.75 0.06
C SER A 38 4.28 -8.74 -1.44
N MET A 39 4.90 -9.64 -2.20
CA MET A 39 4.75 -9.71 -3.65
C MET A 39 5.02 -11.14 -4.17
N PRO A 40 3.99 -12.02 -4.20
CA PRO A 40 4.15 -13.36 -4.75
C PRO A 40 4.52 -13.30 -6.24
N LEU A 41 5.21 -14.32 -6.75
CA LEU A 41 5.66 -14.37 -8.15
C LEU A 41 4.53 -14.26 -9.18
N THR A 42 3.29 -14.57 -8.78
CA THR A 42 2.08 -14.49 -9.60
C THR A 42 1.27 -13.21 -9.40
N ALA A 43 1.73 -12.30 -8.54
CA ALA A 43 1.07 -11.03 -8.24
C ALA A 43 0.90 -10.16 -9.49
N LYS A 44 -0.26 -9.52 -9.58
CA LYS A 44 -0.63 -8.55 -10.60
C LYS A 44 -0.98 -7.20 -9.97
N PRO A 45 -0.84 -6.09 -10.71
CA PRO A 45 -1.37 -4.80 -10.27
C PRO A 45 -2.85 -4.90 -9.88
N GLY A 46 -3.20 -4.33 -8.73
CA GLY A 46 -4.54 -4.40 -8.15
C GLY A 46 -4.73 -5.53 -7.13
N ASP A 47 -3.82 -6.51 -7.08
CA ASP A 47 -3.89 -7.59 -6.12
C ASP A 47 -3.68 -7.06 -4.69
N PHE A 48 -4.33 -7.74 -3.74
CA PHE A 48 -4.18 -7.50 -2.32
C PHE A 48 -3.80 -8.79 -1.62
N ALA A 49 -2.92 -8.67 -0.64
CA ALA A 49 -2.28 -9.78 0.02
C ALA A 49 -2.17 -9.48 1.51
N SER A 50 -2.75 -10.32 2.37
CA SER A 50 -2.59 -10.22 3.82
C SER A 50 -1.96 -11.47 4.42
N ALA A 51 -1.14 -11.32 5.45
CA ALA A 51 -0.56 -12.47 6.14
C ALA A 51 -0.31 -12.17 7.61
N THR A 52 0.03 -13.20 8.37
CA THR A 52 0.55 -13.08 9.72
C THR A 52 1.97 -13.63 9.75
N MET A 53 2.84 -12.98 10.51
CA MET A 53 4.20 -13.43 10.76
C MET A 53 4.62 -13.05 12.16
N ASN A 54 5.00 -14.06 12.96
CA ASN A 54 5.24 -13.90 14.39
C ASN A 54 4.02 -13.22 15.05
N GLU A 55 4.25 -12.14 15.79
CA GLU A 55 3.21 -11.28 16.37
C GLU A 55 2.68 -10.18 15.42
N TYR A 56 3.22 -10.08 14.20
CA TYR A 56 2.85 -9.03 13.26
C TYR A 56 1.79 -9.52 12.26
N SER A 57 0.87 -8.63 11.94
CA SER A 57 -0.02 -8.79 10.80
C SER A 57 0.33 -7.80 9.71
N LEU A 58 0.29 -8.27 8.46
CA LEU A 58 0.71 -7.49 7.30
C LEU A 58 -0.40 -7.44 6.25
N SER A 59 -0.45 -6.33 5.54
CA SER A 59 -1.39 -6.11 4.44
C SER A 59 -0.74 -5.31 3.35
N SER A 60 -0.83 -5.83 2.14
CA SER A 60 -0.06 -5.35 1.00
C SER A 60 -0.94 -5.15 -0.22
N TYR A 61 -0.73 -4.03 -0.90
CA TYR A 61 -1.43 -3.69 -2.13
C TYR A 61 -0.41 -3.54 -3.26
N ILE A 62 -0.59 -4.33 -4.32
CA ILE A 62 0.33 -4.41 -5.45
C ILE A 62 -0.15 -3.44 -6.53
N PHE A 63 0.76 -2.67 -7.10
CA PHE A 63 0.48 -1.68 -8.15
C PHE A 63 1.60 -1.60 -9.17
N GLU A 64 1.26 -1.07 -10.33
CA GLU A 64 2.23 -0.81 -11.40
C GLU A 64 2.83 0.59 -11.25
N VAL A 65 4.13 0.71 -11.44
CA VAL A 65 4.85 1.99 -11.45
C VAL A 65 5.20 2.34 -12.89
N PRO A 66 4.78 3.48 -13.43
CA PRO A 66 5.22 3.90 -14.76
C PRO A 66 6.75 4.12 -14.79
N GLN A 67 7.50 3.20 -15.43
CA GLN A 67 8.83 3.46 -15.97
C GLN A 67 8.83 3.21 -17.49
N GLN A 68 9.58 4.03 -18.21
CA GLN A 68 9.66 4.03 -19.68
C GLN A 68 10.42 2.81 -20.25
N ASP A 69 11.24 2.12 -19.47
CA ASP A 69 12.11 1.05 -19.97
C ASP A 69 12.47 0.03 -18.87
N LYS A 70 11.69 -1.04 -18.76
CA LYS A 70 12.10 -2.44 -18.44
C LYS A 70 10.90 -3.30 -18.02
N ARG A 71 10.99 -4.60 -18.35
CA ARG A 71 10.03 -5.61 -17.91
C ARG A 71 10.04 -5.68 -16.37
N ASN A 72 8.84 -5.73 -15.80
CA ASN A 72 8.52 -5.88 -14.37
C ASN A 72 8.58 -4.61 -13.52
N ASN A 73 7.59 -3.73 -13.76
CA ASN A 73 7.36 -2.46 -13.05
C ASN A 73 6.32 -2.58 -11.94
N ILE A 74 6.41 -3.60 -11.09
CA ILE A 74 5.44 -3.78 -10.00
C ILE A 74 6.07 -3.45 -8.65
N ALA A 75 5.27 -2.81 -7.82
CA ALA A 75 5.60 -2.44 -6.45
C ALA A 75 4.44 -2.79 -5.52
N SER A 76 4.74 -2.84 -4.22
CA SER A 76 3.78 -3.17 -3.19
C SER A 76 3.91 -2.20 -2.02
N LEU A 77 2.78 -1.62 -1.63
CA LEU A 77 2.64 -0.83 -0.40
C LEU A 77 2.18 -1.76 0.70
N VAL A 78 2.95 -1.85 1.78
CA VAL A 78 2.71 -2.79 2.87
C VAL A 78 2.47 -2.03 4.16
N ALA A 79 1.37 -2.32 4.85
CA ALA A 79 1.14 -1.92 6.23
C ALA A 79 1.43 -3.09 7.18
N VAL A 80 2.15 -2.80 8.26
CA VAL A 80 2.50 -3.76 9.31
C VAL A 80 1.86 -3.31 10.61
N TYR A 81 1.23 -4.25 11.31
CA TYR A 81 0.53 -4.06 12.57
C TYR A 81 1.09 -5.02 13.61
N SER A 82 1.17 -4.58 14.87
CA SER A 82 1.59 -5.43 15.99
C SER A 82 0.46 -6.29 16.58
N THR A 83 -0.74 -6.28 15.98
CA THR A 83 -1.88 -7.10 16.39
C THR A 83 -2.74 -7.50 15.17
N MET A 84 -3.57 -8.53 15.33
CA MET A 84 -4.52 -9.00 14.30
C MET A 84 -5.82 -8.18 14.22
N GLU A 85 -6.06 -7.23 15.11
CA GLU A 85 -7.35 -6.51 15.25
C GLU A 85 -7.54 -5.35 14.25
N TYR A 86 -6.94 -5.45 13.06
CA TYR A 86 -7.07 -4.42 12.02
C TYR A 86 -8.06 -4.85 10.94
N ASN A 87 -8.62 -3.88 10.21
CA ASN A 87 -9.53 -4.14 9.10
C ASN A 87 -8.75 -4.14 7.77
N PRO A 88 -8.40 -5.30 7.19
CA PRO A 88 -7.64 -5.36 5.94
C PRO A 88 -8.37 -4.70 4.77
N THR A 89 -9.71 -4.66 4.79
CA THR A 89 -10.51 -4.00 3.76
C THR A 89 -10.35 -2.49 3.78
N GLU A 90 -10.30 -1.87 4.97
CA GLU A 90 -10.01 -0.42 5.10
C GLU A 90 -8.62 -0.09 4.54
N VAL A 91 -7.63 -0.93 4.81
CA VAL A 91 -6.25 -0.77 4.30
C VAL A 91 -6.18 -0.95 2.79
N LYS A 92 -6.85 -1.97 2.24
CA LYS A 92 -6.96 -2.19 0.79
C LYS A 92 -7.57 -0.97 0.10
N LYS A 93 -8.70 -0.47 0.62
CA LYS A 93 -9.36 0.74 0.10
C LYS A 93 -8.42 1.95 0.15
N ALA A 94 -7.69 2.13 1.24
CA ALA A 94 -6.69 3.19 1.40
C ALA A 94 -5.67 3.20 0.25
N PHE A 95 -4.93 2.10 0.14
CA PHE A 95 -3.81 2.00 -0.80
C PHE A 95 -4.27 2.08 -2.24
N THR A 96 -5.41 1.45 -2.57
CA THR A 96 -6.02 1.54 -3.90
C THR A 96 -6.27 3.01 -4.27
N VAL A 97 -6.94 3.77 -3.42
CA VAL A 97 -7.28 5.17 -3.72
C VAL A 97 -6.03 6.04 -3.86
N ILE A 98 -5.06 5.88 -2.95
CA ILE A 98 -3.81 6.65 -3.00
C ILE A 98 -3.07 6.39 -4.32
N VAL A 99 -2.90 5.12 -4.69
CA VAL A 99 -2.22 4.74 -5.92
C VAL A 99 -2.97 5.26 -7.15
N GLU A 100 -4.29 5.13 -7.19
CA GLU A 100 -5.11 5.64 -8.30
C GLU A 100 -5.01 7.16 -8.44
N GLU A 101 -5.09 7.91 -7.34
CA GLU A 101 -5.00 9.38 -7.37
C GLU A 101 -3.62 9.87 -7.81
N LEU A 102 -2.56 9.17 -7.40
CA LEU A 102 -1.21 9.41 -7.89
C LEU A 102 -1.12 9.13 -9.39
N ASN A 103 -1.70 8.03 -9.85
CA ASN A 103 -1.65 7.62 -11.25
C ASN A 103 -2.41 8.59 -12.16
N LYS A 104 -3.62 9.02 -11.78
CA LYS A 104 -4.43 10.00 -12.52
C LYS A 104 -3.71 11.34 -12.76
N LYS A 105 -2.74 11.66 -11.89
CA LYS A 105 -1.98 12.92 -11.92
C LYS A 105 -0.58 12.75 -12.50
N ASP A 106 -0.22 11.56 -13.00
CA ASP A 106 1.14 11.22 -13.46
C ASP A 106 2.23 11.41 -12.38
N LEU A 107 1.86 11.17 -11.12
CA LEU A 107 2.71 11.30 -9.94
C LEU A 107 3.07 9.96 -9.30
N LEU A 108 2.63 8.84 -9.88
CA LEU A 108 2.92 7.51 -9.35
C LEU A 108 4.37 7.12 -9.65
N LYS A 109 5.29 7.59 -8.81
CA LYS A 109 6.72 7.33 -8.90
C LYS A 109 7.24 6.87 -7.54
N MET A 110 8.23 5.98 -7.54
CA MET A 110 8.79 5.43 -6.29
C MET A 110 9.24 6.52 -5.32
N GLU A 111 9.92 7.56 -5.81
CA GLU A 111 10.36 8.70 -4.99
C GLU A 111 9.20 9.42 -4.31
N VAL A 112 8.09 9.61 -5.03
CA VAL A 112 6.88 10.18 -4.47
C VAL A 112 6.35 9.25 -3.39
N ILE A 113 6.17 7.96 -3.68
CA ILE A 113 5.63 6.99 -2.70
C ILE A 113 6.48 6.96 -1.42
N LYS A 114 7.81 6.93 -1.54
CA LYS A 114 8.75 7.02 -0.40
C LYS A 114 8.51 8.29 0.43
N SER A 115 8.42 9.44 -0.24
CA SER A 115 8.22 10.74 0.43
C SER A 115 6.90 10.82 1.20
N ILE A 116 5.90 10.04 0.81
CA ILE A 116 4.56 10.10 1.39
C ILE A 116 4.30 9.07 2.49
N LEU A 117 5.17 8.05 2.66
CA LEU A 117 5.03 7.03 3.70
C LEU A 117 4.75 7.61 5.11
N PRO A 118 5.42 8.67 5.58
CA PRO A 118 5.17 9.22 6.91
C PRO A 118 3.74 9.70 7.14
N ASN A 119 3.22 10.39 6.13
CA ASN A 119 1.88 10.94 6.16
C ASN A 119 0.84 9.84 5.93
N LEU A 120 1.15 8.81 5.13
CA LEU A 120 0.29 7.63 4.98
C LEU A 120 0.13 6.88 6.31
N GLN A 121 1.22 6.71 7.06
CA GLN A 121 1.16 6.06 8.37
C GLN A 121 0.28 6.86 9.35
N THR A 122 0.47 8.17 9.36
CA THR A 122 -0.36 9.10 10.15
C THR A 122 -1.83 9.06 9.70
N GLY A 123 -2.06 8.98 8.39
CA GLY A 123 -3.39 8.99 7.80
C GLY A 123 -4.20 7.74 8.13
N LEU A 124 -3.59 6.56 7.96
CA LEU A 124 -4.15 5.28 8.37
C LEU A 124 -4.43 5.24 9.88
N SER A 125 -3.55 5.85 10.68
CA SER A 125 -3.71 5.93 12.13
C SER A 125 -4.90 6.81 12.56
N ASN A 126 -5.11 7.92 11.86
CA ASN A 126 -6.09 8.94 12.22
C ASN A 126 -7.41 8.81 11.45
N ARG A 127 -7.52 7.79 10.59
CA ARG A 127 -8.65 7.62 9.67
C ARG A 127 -8.93 8.87 8.85
N TYR A 128 -7.89 9.65 8.57
CA TYR A 128 -7.96 10.81 7.68
C TYR A 128 -6.56 11.12 7.17
N PHE A 129 -6.43 11.26 5.85
CA PHE A 129 -5.18 11.60 5.18
C PHE A 129 -5.36 12.90 4.41
N THR A 130 -4.43 13.82 4.55
CA THR A 130 -4.29 14.98 3.66
C THR A 130 -2.82 15.22 3.44
N MET A 131 -2.46 15.46 2.20
CA MET A 131 -1.09 15.67 1.80
C MET A 131 -1.00 16.57 0.58
N ASN A 132 -0.03 17.48 0.62
CA ASN A 132 0.47 18.15 -0.57
C ASN A 132 1.66 17.35 -1.10
N ILE A 133 1.54 16.81 -2.31
CA ILE A 133 2.63 16.09 -2.99
C ILE A 133 3.53 17.08 -3.73
N SER A 134 2.95 18.14 -4.25
CA SER A 134 3.64 19.26 -4.89
C SER A 134 2.87 20.54 -4.63
N SER A 135 3.40 21.68 -5.08
CA SER A 135 2.68 22.95 -5.08
C SER A 135 1.36 22.92 -5.85
N GLN A 136 1.13 21.89 -6.68
CA GLN A 136 -0.04 21.76 -7.57
C GLN A 136 -0.92 20.54 -7.26
N ALA A 137 -0.51 19.64 -6.35
CA ALA A 137 -1.24 18.41 -6.09
C ALA A 137 -1.46 18.20 -4.59
N ARG A 138 -2.73 18.17 -4.18
CA ARG A 138 -3.17 17.74 -2.85
C ARG A 138 -4.00 16.48 -2.97
N ILE A 139 -3.65 15.44 -2.20
CA ILE A 139 -4.49 14.25 -2.00
C ILE A 139 -5.12 14.39 -0.63
N SER A 140 -6.44 14.23 -0.54
CA SER A 140 -7.17 14.18 0.73
C SER A 140 -8.10 12.99 0.71
N PHE A 141 -8.15 12.22 1.79
CA PHE A 141 -8.98 11.05 1.93
C PHE A 141 -9.50 10.96 3.37
N ASP A 142 -10.81 10.82 3.54
CA ASP A 142 -11.43 10.56 4.84
C ASP A 142 -11.84 9.09 4.90
N PHE A 143 -11.34 8.37 5.91
CA PHE A 143 -11.65 6.96 6.12
C PHE A 143 -12.91 6.77 6.98
N ARG A 144 -13.57 7.87 7.38
CA ARG A 144 -14.74 7.87 8.28
C ARG A 144 -16.07 8.01 7.54
N SER A 145 -16.09 8.32 6.25
CA SER A 145 -17.35 8.48 5.53
C SER A 145 -17.86 7.12 5.03
N ASP A 146 -18.93 6.65 5.66
CA ASP A 146 -19.88 5.66 5.11
C ASP A 146 -20.71 6.28 3.97
N ASP A 147 -20.14 7.19 3.16
CA ASP A 147 -20.86 7.81 2.06
C ASP A 147 -20.99 6.78 0.92
N GLU A 148 -22.04 5.95 1.02
CA GLU A 148 -22.48 4.92 0.07
C GLU A 148 -22.53 5.41 -1.39
N LYS A 149 -22.52 6.72 -1.64
CA LYS A 149 -22.61 7.32 -2.98
C LYS A 149 -21.28 7.38 -3.75
N ASP A 150 -20.15 7.62 -3.08
CA ASP A 150 -18.82 7.46 -3.71
C ASP A 150 -18.33 6.02 -3.63
N VAL A 151 -18.82 5.30 -2.61
CA VAL A 151 -18.63 3.87 -2.46
C VAL A 151 -19.27 3.11 -3.62
N LYS A 152 -20.41 3.47 -4.22
CA LYS A 152 -20.96 2.69 -5.37
C LYS A 152 -20.05 2.61 -6.61
N THR A 153 -19.15 3.57 -6.80
CA THR A 153 -18.17 3.53 -7.90
C THR A 153 -16.89 2.79 -7.49
N LEU A 154 -16.56 2.83 -6.18
CA LEU A 154 -15.42 2.15 -5.57
C LEU A 154 -15.71 0.69 -5.20
N ASP A 155 -16.85 0.36 -4.57
CA ASP A 155 -17.38 -0.98 -4.31
C ASP A 155 -17.53 -1.76 -5.61
N LYS A 156 -18.06 -1.21 -6.71
CA LYS A 156 -18.10 -1.96 -7.99
C LYS A 156 -16.71 -2.32 -8.54
N ARG A 157 -15.64 -1.64 -8.12
CA ARG A 157 -14.26 -1.91 -8.54
C ARG A 157 -13.48 -2.74 -7.51
N ALA A 158 -13.76 -2.55 -6.21
CA ALA A 158 -13.22 -3.33 -5.11
C ALA A 158 -13.90 -4.72 -4.97
N GLU A 159 -15.17 -4.85 -5.37
CA GLU A 159 -15.93 -6.11 -5.46
C GLU A 159 -15.44 -6.99 -6.63
N ASN A 160 -14.82 -6.40 -7.67
CA ASN A 160 -14.32 -7.14 -8.84
C ASN A 160 -12.89 -7.72 -8.66
N VAL A 161 -12.26 -7.53 -7.50
CA VAL A 161 -10.93 -8.09 -7.21
C VAL A 161 -11.12 -9.27 -6.26
N SER A 162 -11.41 -10.42 -6.87
CA SER A 162 -11.51 -11.73 -6.25
C SER A 162 -10.26 -12.08 -5.46
N ASP A 163 -10.48 -12.56 -4.23
CA ASP A 163 -9.58 -13.31 -3.34
C ASP A 163 -8.24 -12.67 -2.96
N ASP A 164 -8.11 -12.42 -1.65
CA ASP A 164 -6.81 -12.18 -1.01
C ASP A 164 -5.83 -13.29 -1.42
N LEU A 165 -4.69 -12.92 -2.00
CA LEU A 165 -3.72 -13.87 -2.55
C LEU A 165 -3.15 -14.85 -1.52
N TRP A 166 -3.29 -14.55 -0.22
CA TRP A 166 -2.64 -15.27 0.87
C TRP A 166 -3.61 -15.75 1.97
N ARG A 167 -4.93 -15.68 1.73
CA ARG A 167 -5.91 -16.24 2.68
C ARG A 167 -5.81 -17.75 2.83
#